data_AF-A0A2A4FW40-F1
#
_entry.id   AF-A0A2A4FW40-F1
#
_cell.length_a   1.000
_cell.length_b   1.000
_cell.length_c   1.000
_cell.angle_alpha   90.00
_cell.angle_beta   90.00
_cell.angle_gamma   90.00
#
_symmetry.space_group_name_H-M   'P 1'
#
loop_
_entity.id
_entity.type
_entity.pdbx_description
1 polymer ?
#
loop_
_entity_poly.entity_id
_entity_poly.type
_entity_poly.pdbx_seq_one_letter_code
_entity_poly.pdbx_strand_id
1 'polypeptide(L)'
;MNLVDFDVWVGKTLFVPPIIKLCQITRQSQYAVSRLLWFVTALDQLRIATSLTSQIIAGLFSLFMMFTASFRADMPAFSMRWFRMFALAFLVLDVAAGLIGNDWKGVEIWLFVLFAEYAATITNIPPAENREKSRALRQGEARR
;
A
#
# COMPACT_ATOMS: atom_id res chain seq x y z
N MET A 1 5.15 -11.16 -20.62
CA MET A 1 4.36 -10.81 -19.42
C MET A 1 3.78 -9.44 -19.66
N ASN A 2 2.46 -9.26 -19.64
CA ASN A 2 1.87 -7.94 -19.91
C ASN A 2 1.91 -7.08 -18.62
N LEU A 3 1.76 -5.76 -18.75
CA LEU A 3 1.75 -4.82 -17.61
C LEU A 3 0.74 -5.22 -16.53
N VAL A 4 -0.38 -5.83 -16.94
CA VAL A 4 -1.42 -6.33 -16.03
C VAL A 4 -0.92 -7.51 -15.21
N ASP A 5 -0.28 -8.49 -15.85
CA ASP A 5 0.25 -9.67 -15.17
C ASP A 5 1.37 -9.27 -14.21
N PHE A 6 2.16 -8.27 -14.60
CA PHE A 6 3.23 -7.73 -13.76
C PHE A 6 2.69 -7.02 -12.51
N ASP A 7 1.72 -6.11 -12.64
CA ASP A 7 1.05 -5.46 -11.49
C ASP A 7 0.46 -6.49 -10.52
N VAL A 8 -0.23 -7.51 -11.06
CA VAL A 8 -0.81 -8.59 -10.25
C VAL A 8 0.28 -9.41 -9.55
N TRP A 9 1.38 -9.72 -10.25
CA TRP A 9 2.50 -10.46 -9.70
C TRP A 9 3.20 -9.69 -8.57
N VAL A 10 3.47 -8.40 -8.79
CA VAL A 10 4.07 -7.49 -7.79
C VAL A 10 3.20 -7.42 -6.55
N GLY A 11 1.90 -7.15 -6.73
CA GLY A 11 0.94 -7.09 -5.64
C GLY A 11 0.91 -8.40 -4.83
N LYS A 12 0.75 -9.54 -5.50
CA LYS A 12 0.66 -10.86 -4.83
C LYS A 12 1.94 -11.26 -4.11
N THR A 13 3.10 -10.88 -4.63
CA THR A 13 4.40 -11.34 -4.13
C THR A 13 4.93 -10.44 -3.02
N LEU A 14 4.86 -9.12 -3.21
CA LEU A 14 5.56 -8.15 -2.36
C LEU A 14 4.64 -7.45 -1.35
N PHE A 15 3.44 -7.03 -1.77
CA PHE A 15 2.63 -6.10 -0.96
C PHE A 15 1.45 -6.77 -0.26
N VAL A 16 0.67 -7.60 -0.95
CA VAL A 16 -0.56 -8.20 -0.40
C VAL A 16 -0.29 -9.08 0.83
N PRO A 17 0.73 -9.97 0.86
CA PRO A 17 0.99 -10.80 2.04
C PRO A 17 1.27 -10.00 3.33
N PRO A 18 2.18 -9.00 3.35
CA PRO A 18 2.40 -8.20 4.56
C PRO A 18 1.18 -7.35 4.91
N ILE A 19 0.43 -6.82 3.93
CA ILE A 19 -0.81 -6.07 4.21
C ILE A 19 -1.84 -6.94 4.93
N ILE A 20 -2.08 -8.16 4.45
CA ILE A 20 -3.00 -9.09 5.09
C ILE A 20 -2.56 -9.38 6.52
N LYS A 21 -1.25 -9.62 6.74
CA LYS A 21 -0.71 -9.86 8.08
C LYS A 21 -0.91 -8.66 9.00
N LEU A 22 -0.69 -7.45 8.48
CA LEU A 22 -0.92 -6.21 9.22
C LEU A 22 -2.41 -6.08 9.62
N CYS A 23 -3.32 -6.28 8.67
CA CYS A 23 -4.77 -6.24 8.92
C CYS A 23 -5.18 -7.27 10.00
N GLN A 24 -4.62 -8.47 9.97
CA GLN A 24 -4.90 -9.52 10.95
C GLN A 24 -4.38 -9.16 12.35
N ILE A 25 -3.20 -8.55 12.45
CA ILE A 25 -2.61 -8.13 13.73
C ILE A 25 -3.38 -6.96 14.32
N THR A 26 -3.68 -5.94 13.52
CA THR A 26 -4.36 -4.73 13.99
C THR A 26 -5.87 -4.90 14.09
N ARG A 27 -6.42 -5.99 13.52
CA ARG A 27 -7.87 -6.23 13.36
C ARG A 27 -8.58 -5.10 12.60
N GLN A 28 -7.85 -4.39 11.74
CA GLN A 28 -8.40 -3.34 10.91
C GLN A 28 -8.78 -3.88 9.52
N SER A 29 -9.75 -3.22 8.88
CA SER A 29 -10.04 -3.49 7.47
C SER A 29 -8.88 -3.05 6.57
N GLN A 30 -8.78 -3.66 5.40
CA GLN A 30 -7.82 -3.27 4.38
C GLN A 30 -8.00 -1.82 3.93
N TYR A 31 -9.24 -1.31 3.97
CA TYR A 31 -9.54 0.08 3.61
C TYR A 31 -9.07 1.04 4.70
N ALA A 32 -9.15 0.65 5.98
CA ALA A 32 -8.61 1.42 7.08
C ALA A 32 -7.08 1.48 6.98
N VAL A 33 -6.42 0.34 6.72
CA VAL A 33 -4.97 0.27 6.48
C VAL A 33 -4.57 1.13 5.29
N SER A 34 -5.30 1.06 4.17
CA SER A 34 -5.04 1.89 2.99
C SER A 34 -5.08 3.38 3.33
N ARG A 35 -6.12 3.84 4.03
CA ARG A 35 -6.25 5.26 4.41
C ARG A 35 -5.20 5.72 5.40
N LEU A 36 -4.86 4.88 6.37
CA LEU A 36 -3.82 5.18 7.35
C LEU A 36 -2.46 5.35 6.68
N LEU A 37 -2.12 4.48 5.72
CA LEU A 37 -0.86 4.59 4.97
C LEU A 37 -0.84 5.80 4.05
N TRP A 38 -1.96 6.13 3.40
CA TRP A 38 -2.09 7.38 2.65
C TRP A 38 -1.97 8.61 3.56
N PHE A 39 -2.48 8.55 4.79
CA PHE A 39 -2.31 9.61 5.79
C PHE A 39 -0.85 9.76 6.22
N VAL A 40 -0.15 8.66 6.49
CA VAL A 40 1.30 8.68 6.79
C VAL A 40 2.09 9.29 5.61
N THR A 41 1.74 8.90 4.38
CA THR A 41 2.34 9.47 3.17
C THR A 41 2.11 10.98 3.10
N ALA A 42 0.90 11.44 3.40
CA ALA A 42 0.56 12.87 3.41
C ALA A 42 1.38 13.65 4.45
N LEU A 43 1.57 13.09 5.65
CA LEU A 43 2.41 13.69 6.69
C LEU A 43 3.88 13.76 6.27
N ASP A 44 4.38 12.72 5.60
CA ASP A 44 5.77 12.74 5.12
C ASP A 44 5.95 13.79 4.01
N GLN A 45 4.98 13.92 3.09
CA GLN A 45 4.97 14.99 2.10
C GLN A 45 4.96 16.38 2.75
N LEU A 46 4.23 16.55 3.85
CA LEU A 46 4.23 17.80 4.61
C LEU A 46 5.58 18.06 5.28
N ARG A 47 6.27 17.02 5.77
CA ARG A 47 7.60 17.13 6.38
C ARG A 47 8.65 17.62 5.38
N ILE A 48 8.59 17.16 4.13
CA ILE A 48 9.59 17.53 3.10
C ILE A 48 9.22 18.81 2.33
N ALA A 49 8.02 19.36 2.55
CA ALA A 49 7.55 20.56 1.87
C ALA A 49 8.37 21.80 2.28
N THR A 50 9.20 22.30 1.37
CA THR A 50 10.10 23.44 1.63
C THR A 50 9.50 24.79 1.26
N SER A 51 8.56 24.84 0.31
CA SER A 51 7.91 26.08 -0.12
C SER A 51 6.56 26.28 0.56
N LEU A 52 6.15 27.52 0.79
CA LEU A 52 4.85 27.85 1.40
C LEU A 52 3.68 27.21 0.63
N THR A 53 3.71 27.24 -0.71
CA THR A 53 2.69 26.61 -1.53
C THR A 53 2.65 25.09 -1.34
N SER A 54 3.82 24.43 -1.31
CA SER A 54 3.88 22.98 -1.06
C SER A 54 3.39 22.61 0.34
N GLN A 55 3.68 23.44 1.36
CA GLN A 55 3.22 23.23 2.72
C GLN A 55 1.70 23.36 2.84
N ILE A 56 1.10 24.36 2.17
CA ILE A 56 -0.36 24.52 2.15
C ILE A 56 -1.02 23.30 1.50
N ILE A 57 -0.52 22.88 0.32
CA ILE A 57 -1.09 21.73 -0.41
C ILE A 57 -0.94 20.44 0.40
N ALA A 58 0.27 20.15 0.89
CA ALA A 58 0.55 18.96 1.68
C ALA A 58 -0.21 18.98 3.02
N GLY A 59 -0.40 20.16 3.62
CA GLY A 59 -1.17 20.35 4.84
C GLY A 59 -2.66 20.05 4.64
N LEU A 60 -3.27 20.61 3.59
CA LEU A 60 -4.65 20.32 3.23
C LEU A 60 -4.85 18.84 2.88
N PHE A 61 -3.91 18.25 2.13
CA PHE A 61 -3.94 16.82 1.81
C PHE A 61 -3.84 15.96 3.08
N SER A 62 -2.96 16.32 4.02
CA SER A 62 -2.83 15.64 5.32
C SER A 62 -4.11 15.73 6.15
N LEU A 63 -4.74 16.91 6.22
CA LEU A 63 -6.01 17.07 6.93
C LEU A 63 -7.13 16.25 6.29
N PHE A 64 -7.20 16.23 4.97
CA PHE A 64 -8.17 15.42 4.24
C PHE A 64 -7.95 13.92 4.50
N MET A 65 -6.71 13.46 4.44
CA MET A 65 -6.37 12.07 4.71
C MET A 65 -6.62 11.70 6.17
N MET A 66 -6.34 12.58 7.12
CA MET A 66 -6.67 12.41 8.53
C MET A 66 -8.18 12.25 8.72
N PHE A 67 -8.98 13.14 8.12
CA PHE A 67 -10.43 13.10 8.23
C PHE A 67 -10.99 11.80 7.65
N THR A 68 -10.53 11.40 6.46
CA THR A 68 -11.01 10.15 5.83
C THR A 68 -10.55 8.91 6.57
N ALA A 69 -9.32 8.90 7.11
CA ALA A 69 -8.81 7.81 7.94
C ALA A 69 -9.59 7.65 9.25
N SER A 70 -10.02 8.75 9.88
CA SER A 70 -10.76 8.72 11.14
C SER A 70 -12.26 8.42 10.96
N PHE A 71 -12.91 9.05 9.98
CA PHE A 71 -14.39 9.00 9.86
C PHE A 71 -14.91 8.02 8.80
N ARG A 72 -14.05 7.59 7.87
CA ARG A 72 -14.44 6.72 6.75
C ARG A 72 -13.54 5.50 6.64
N ALA A 73 -12.94 5.07 7.75
CA ALA A 73 -11.96 3.98 7.80
C ALA A 73 -12.39 2.74 7.00
N ASP A 74 -13.66 2.32 7.09
CA ASP A 74 -14.15 1.08 6.47
C ASP A 74 -14.87 1.26 5.13
N MET A 75 -14.97 2.48 4.59
CA MET A 75 -15.56 2.67 3.27
C MET A 75 -14.65 2.09 2.18
N PRO A 76 -15.18 1.55 1.05
CA PRO A 76 -14.32 1.08 -0.04
C PRO A 76 -13.34 2.17 -0.49
N ALA A 77 -12.06 1.80 -0.58
CA ALA A 77 -11.02 2.67 -1.12
C ALA A 77 -10.86 2.39 -2.62
N PHE A 78 -10.63 3.45 -3.39
CA PHE A 78 -10.37 3.32 -4.82
C PHE A 78 -8.86 3.19 -5.05
N SER A 79 -8.46 2.33 -5.98
CA SER A 79 -7.07 2.23 -6.44
C SER A 79 -7.01 2.23 -7.96
N MET A 80 -6.01 2.92 -8.49
CA MET A 80 -5.79 3.03 -9.93
C MET A 80 -4.56 2.23 -10.34
N ARG A 81 -4.74 1.27 -11.25
CA ARG A 81 -3.65 0.42 -11.76
C ARG A 81 -2.52 1.22 -12.40
N TRP A 82 -2.85 2.23 -13.21
CA TRP A 82 -1.84 3.06 -13.86
C TRP A 82 -1.01 3.83 -12.81
N PHE A 83 -1.65 4.29 -11.73
CA PHE A 83 -1.00 4.96 -10.63
C PHE A 83 -0.08 4.01 -9.83
N ARG A 84 -0.50 2.75 -9.59
CA ARG A 84 0.40 1.73 -9.00
C ARG A 84 1.64 1.48 -9.84
N MET A 85 1.47 1.36 -11.15
CA MET A 85 2.61 1.17 -12.06
C MET A 85 3.54 2.37 -12.09
N PHE A 86 2.98 3.58 -12.04
CA PHE A 86 3.76 4.81 -11.90
C PHE A 86 4.53 4.83 -10.57
N ALA A 87 3.86 4.61 -9.44
CA ALA A 87 4.47 4.57 -8.12
C ALA A 87 5.58 3.49 -8.03
N LEU A 88 5.39 2.33 -8.67
CA LEU A 88 6.40 1.29 -8.74
C LEU A 88 7.62 1.72 -9.56
N ALA A 89 7.41 2.42 -10.68
CA ALA A 89 8.51 2.95 -11.48
C ALA A 89 9.34 3.96 -10.68
N PHE A 90 8.68 4.87 -9.95
CA PHE A 90 9.38 5.81 -9.07
C PHE A 90 10.11 5.12 -7.92
N LEU A 91 9.49 4.11 -7.28
CA LEU A 91 10.18 3.33 -6.26
C LEU A 91 11.47 2.69 -6.81
N VAL A 92 11.42 2.13 -8.03
CA VAL A 92 12.60 1.52 -8.67
C VAL A 92 13.67 2.57 -8.96
N LEU A 93 13.28 3.76 -9.43
CA LEU A 93 14.22 4.86 -9.67
C LEU A 93 14.88 5.33 -8.38
N ASP A 94 14.11 5.53 -7.30
CA ASP A 94 14.62 6.00 -6.02
C ASP A 94 15.51 4.94 -5.36
N VAL A 95 15.17 3.65 -5.47
CA VAL A 95 16.05 2.56 -5.01
C VAL A 95 17.34 2.51 -5.83
N ALA A 96 17.28 2.68 -7.15
CA ALA A 96 18.47 2.73 -7.99
C ALA A 96 19.37 3.93 -7.64
N ALA A 97 18.77 5.11 -7.42
CA ALA A 97 19.47 6.31 -6.95
C ALA A 97 20.10 6.08 -5.57
N GLY A 98 19.39 5.44 -4.64
CA GLY A 98 19.91 5.06 -3.33
C GLY A 98 21.09 4.09 -3.40
N LEU A 99 21.07 3.13 -4.33
CA LEU A 99 22.18 2.20 -4.51
C LEU A 99 23.41 2.84 -5.15
N ILE A 100 23.23 3.80 -6.07
CA ILE A 100 24.34 4.44 -6.80
C ILE A 100 24.93 5.63 -6.03
N GLY A 101 24.08 6.43 -5.40
CA GLY A 101 24.44 7.71 -4.77
C GLY A 101 24.27 7.74 -3.25
N ASN A 102 23.82 6.66 -2.62
CA ASN A 102 23.48 6.59 -1.20
C ASN A 102 22.40 7.60 -0.76
N ASP A 103 21.56 8.06 -1.71
CA ASP A 103 20.42 8.94 -1.45
C ASP A 103 19.13 8.12 -1.37
N TRP A 104 18.70 7.83 -0.14
CA TRP A 104 17.52 7.01 0.13
C TRP A 104 16.25 7.85 0.36
N LYS A 105 16.34 9.17 0.20
CA LYS A 105 15.19 10.07 0.46
C LYS A 105 14.08 9.79 -0.54
N GLY A 106 12.88 9.51 -0.02
CA GLY A 106 11.67 9.35 -0.83
C GLY A 106 11.35 7.90 -1.20
N VAL A 107 12.27 6.95 -0.96
CA VAL A 107 11.98 5.52 -1.10
C VAL A 107 10.82 5.11 -0.18
N GLU A 108 10.81 5.64 1.05
CA GLU A 108 9.76 5.40 2.03
C GLU A 108 8.39 5.87 1.54
N ILE A 109 8.32 7.00 0.82
CA ILE A 109 7.07 7.58 0.30
C ILE A 109 6.43 6.61 -0.68
N TRP A 110 7.18 6.18 -1.69
CA TRP A 110 6.63 5.28 -2.71
C TRP A 110 6.33 3.89 -2.18
N LEU A 111 7.10 3.44 -1.19
CA LEU A 111 6.77 2.21 -0.47
C LEU A 111 5.40 2.35 0.19
N PHE A 112 5.17 3.38 1.00
CA PHE A 112 3.87 3.58 1.66
C PHE A 112 2.72 3.78 0.68
N VAL A 113 2.93 4.52 -0.41
CA VAL A 113 1.94 4.67 -1.49
C VAL A 113 1.55 3.32 -2.08
N LEU A 114 2.52 2.46 -2.41
CA LEU A 114 2.25 1.14 -2.98
C LEU A 114 1.53 0.24 -1.97
N PHE A 115 1.94 0.24 -0.70
CA PHE A 115 1.21 -0.49 0.33
C PHE A 115 -0.24 0.00 0.46
N ALA A 116 -0.46 1.32 0.43
CA ALA A 116 -1.79 1.91 0.51
C ALA A 116 -2.68 1.52 -0.69
N GLU A 117 -2.14 1.63 -1.90
CA GLU A 117 -2.85 1.29 -3.13
C GLU A 117 -3.14 -0.21 -3.23
N TYR A 118 -2.17 -1.07 -2.95
CA TYR A 118 -2.41 -2.51 -2.96
C TYR A 118 -3.36 -2.94 -1.85
N ALA A 119 -3.39 -2.25 -0.70
CA ALA A 119 -4.38 -2.54 0.35
C ALA A 119 -5.81 -2.28 -0.13
N ALA A 120 -6.01 -1.21 -0.90
CA ALA A 120 -7.31 -0.89 -1.51
C ALA A 120 -7.75 -1.91 -2.58
N THR A 121 -6.84 -2.70 -3.15
CA THR A 121 -7.21 -3.78 -4.10
C THR A 121 -7.72 -5.06 -3.44
N ILE A 122 -7.51 -5.22 -2.13
CA ILE A 122 -7.90 -6.44 -1.42
C ILE A 122 -9.41 -6.40 -1.17
N THR A 123 -10.12 -7.43 -1.62
CA THR A 123 -11.57 -7.53 -1.43
C THR A 123 -11.95 -8.26 -0.15
N ASN A 124 -11.11 -9.20 0.31
CA ASN A 124 -11.39 -10.00 1.49
C ASN A 124 -10.10 -10.34 2.25
N ILE A 125 -10.12 -10.19 3.57
CA ILE A 125 -9.02 -10.59 4.46
C ILE A 125 -9.35 -11.98 5.01
N PRO A 126 -8.57 -13.03 4.66
CA PRO A 126 -8.85 -14.37 5.17
C PRO A 126 -8.67 -14.39 6.70
N PRO A 127 -9.55 -15.07 7.45
CA PRO A 127 -9.38 -15.20 8.90
C PRO A 127 -8.13 -16.05 9.18
N ALA A 128 -7.41 -15.71 10.26
CA ALA A 128 -6.10 -16.28 10.58
C ALA A 128 -6.12 -17.82 10.64
N GLU A 129 -7.19 -18.42 11.20
CA GLU A 129 -7.37 -19.87 11.34
C GLU A 129 -7.68 -20.61 10.02
N ASN A 130 -8.33 -19.95 9.05
CA ASN A 130 -8.67 -20.62 7.78
C ASN A 130 -7.47 -20.75 6.83
N ARG A 131 -6.34 -20.10 7.12
CA ARG A 131 -5.14 -20.24 6.27
C ARG A 131 -4.54 -21.64 6.36
N GLU A 132 -4.59 -22.27 7.53
CA GLU A 132 -4.17 -23.66 7.74
C GLU A 132 -5.15 -24.63 7.07
N LYS A 133 -6.46 -24.44 7.27
CA LYS A 133 -7.49 -25.29 6.65
C LYS A 133 -7.48 -25.21 5.11
N SER A 134 -7.37 -24.01 4.52
CA SER A 134 -7.31 -23.84 3.06
C SER A 134 -6.01 -24.38 2.47
N ARG A 135 -4.89 -24.34 3.21
CA ARG A 135 -3.63 -24.95 2.77
C ARG A 135 -3.69 -26.47 2.83
N ALA A 136 -4.32 -27.02 3.87
CA ALA A 136 -4.56 -28.46 4.00
C ALA A 136 -5.51 -28.99 2.90
N LEU A 137 -6.57 -28.25 2.57
CA LEU A 137 -7.50 -28.59 1.49
C LEU A 137 -6.80 -28.63 0.11
N ARG A 138 -6.00 -27.60 -0.21
CA ARG A 138 -5.22 -27.58 -1.46
C ARG A 138 -4.17 -28.69 -1.57
N GLN A 139 -3.59 -29.12 -0.44
CA GLN A 139 -2.66 -30.26 -0.42
C GLN A 139 -3.38 -31.61 -0.57
N GLY A 140 -4.64 -31.71 -0.15
CA GLY A 140 -5.48 -32.89 -0.35
C GLY A 140 -5.93 -33.07 -1.80
N GLU A 141 -6.23 -31.97 -2.50
CA GLU A 141 -6.60 -31.99 -3.92
C GLU A 141 -5.43 -32.35 -4.85
N ALA A 142 -4.21 -31.89 -4.54
CA ALA A 142 -3.00 -32.23 -5.32
C ALA A 142 -2.51 -33.68 -5.10
N ARG A 143 -3.10 -34.41 -4.15
CA ARG A 143 -2.81 -35.83 -3.86
C ARG A 143 -3.85 -36.79 -4.44
N ARG A 144 -4.92 -36.30 -5.06
CA ARG A 144 -5.89 -37.10 -5.82
C ARG A 144 -5.62 -36.96 -7.31
#